data_AF-A0A645GSF5-F1
#
_entry.id   AF-A0A645GSF5-F1
#
_cell.length_a   1.000
_cell.length_b   1.000
_cell.length_c   1.000
_cell.angle_alpha   90.00
_cell.angle_beta   90.00
_cell.angle_gamma   90.00
#
_symmetry.space_group_name_H-M   'P 1'
#
loop_
_entity.id
_entity.type
_entity.pdbx_description
1 polymer ?
#
loop_
_entity_poly.entity_id
_entity_poly.type
_entity_poly.pdbx_seq_one_letter_code
_entity_poly.pdbx_strand_id
1 'polypeptide(L)'
;MKIECVGMVFKSDQYTNEEFAAARLMMVCCAADMVPVGFMCSYAQASELKTDSWKKVTGIIDQKQCDGNIVPYVKVLTVEDAEKPDNEYIYPY
;
A
#
# COMPACT_ATOMS: atom_id res chain seq x y z
N MET A 1 -5.16 -15.50 5.08
CA MET A 1 -6.38 -14.90 4.50
C MET A 1 -6.03 -14.26 3.17
N LYS A 2 -6.75 -14.54 2.08
CA LYS A 2 -6.51 -13.90 0.78
C LYS A 2 -7.26 -12.57 0.70
N ILE A 3 -6.63 -11.55 0.15
CA ILE A 3 -7.23 -10.24 -0.08
C ILE A 3 -6.93 -9.71 -1.48
N GLU A 4 -7.74 -8.74 -1.88
CA GLU A 4 -7.56 -7.93 -3.08
C GLU A 4 -7.78 -6.47 -2.68
N CYS A 5 -6.87 -5.58 -3.07
CA CYS A 5 -7.01 -4.15 -2.84
C CYS A 5 -6.50 -3.35 -4.03
N VAL A 6 -7.03 -2.13 -4.19
CA VAL A 6 -6.55 -1.16 -5.16
C VAL A 6 -5.97 0.03 -4.40
N GLY A 7 -4.74 0.41 -4.74
CA GLY A 7 -4.03 1.50 -4.10
C GLY A 7 -2.93 2.07 -4.98
N MET A 8 -2.53 3.29 -4.67
CA MET A 8 -1.35 3.90 -5.25
C MET A 8 -0.10 3.28 -4.62
N VAL A 9 0.95 3.11 -5.41
CA VAL A 9 2.25 2.64 -4.93
C VAL A 9 2.91 3.76 -4.13
N PHE A 10 2.97 3.58 -2.82
CA PHE A 10 3.72 4.46 -1.92
C PHE A 10 5.02 3.77 -1.48
N LYS A 11 6.14 4.49 -1.58
CA LYS A 11 7.47 4.04 -1.15
C LYS A 11 7.97 4.94 -0.02
N SER A 12 8.69 4.37 0.92
CA SER A 12 9.24 5.05 2.09
C SER A 12 10.66 4.57 2.32
N ASP A 13 11.52 5.41 2.91
CA ASP A 13 12.88 5.03 3.28
C ASP A 13 12.92 3.94 4.37
N GLN A 14 11.79 3.68 5.04
CA GLN A 14 11.62 2.59 5.98
C GLN A 14 11.34 1.23 5.31
N TYR A 15 11.08 1.22 4.00
CA TYR A 15 10.80 0.02 3.23
C TYR A 15 12.06 -0.50 2.54
N THR A 16 12.16 -1.83 2.44
CA THR A 16 13.17 -2.47 1.58
C THR A 16 12.81 -2.29 0.10
N ASN A 17 13.74 -2.62 -0.80
CA ASN A 17 13.51 -2.56 -2.25
C ASN A 17 12.43 -3.54 -2.76
N GLU A 18 12.00 -4.48 -1.92
CA GLU A 18 10.94 -5.45 -2.19
C GLU A 18 9.63 -5.08 -1.49
N GLU A 19 9.54 -3.86 -0.96
CA GLU A 19 8.40 -3.40 -0.19
C GLU A 19 7.83 -2.09 -0.74
N PHE A 20 6.51 -2.00 -0.68
CA PHE A 20 5.76 -0.79 -0.98
C PHE A 20 4.46 -0.83 -0.18
N ALA A 21 3.75 0.29 -0.07
CA ALA A 21 2.38 0.28 0.40
C ALA A 21 1.42 0.43 -0.78
N ALA A 22 0.41 -0.43 -0.83
CA ALA A 22 -0.79 -0.19 -1.64
C ALA A 22 -1.70 0.72 -0.82
N ALA A 23 -1.58 2.03 -1.06
CA ALA A 23 -2.14 3.06 -0.19
C ALA A 23 -3.19 3.93 -0.87
N ARG A 24 -3.98 4.61 -0.07
CA ARG A 24 -4.80 5.76 -0.45
C ARG A 24 -4.46 6.92 0.46
N LEU A 25 -4.71 8.15 0.02
CA LEU A 25 -4.52 9.32 0.87
C LEU A 25 -5.78 9.54 1.71
N MET A 26 -5.63 9.54 3.03
CA MET A 26 -6.68 9.93 3.96
C MET A 26 -6.53 11.41 4.31
N MET A 27 -7.62 12.17 4.23
CA MET A 27 -7.66 13.58 4.61
C MET A 27 -8.52 13.76 5.85
N VAL A 28 -7.91 14.24 6.94
CA VAL A 28 -8.62 14.40 8.22
C VAL A 28 -9.25 15.79 8.37
N CYS A 29 -8.48 16.86 8.13
CA CYS A 29 -8.98 18.23 8.30
C CYS A 29 -8.68 19.16 7.12
N CYS A 30 -7.50 19.03 6.50
CA CYS A 30 -7.14 19.78 5.30
C CYS A 30 -6.16 19.00 4.43
N ALA A 31 -5.89 19.52 3.23
CA ALA A 31 -4.93 18.92 2.29
C ALA A 31 -3.50 18.79 2.85
N ALA A 32 -3.13 19.61 3.84
CA ALA A 32 -1.81 19.53 4.47
C ALA A 32 -1.66 18.31 5.39
N ASP A 33 -2.77 17.74 5.87
CA ASP A 33 -2.76 16.61 6.82
C ASP A 33 -3.07 15.28 6.12
N MET A 34 -2.75 15.17 4.83
CA MET A 34 -2.95 13.93 4.10
C MET A 34 -1.93 12.88 4.54
N VAL A 35 -2.42 11.70 4.91
CA VAL A 35 -1.58 10.57 5.31
C VAL A 35 -1.85 9.36 4.42
N PRO A 36 -0.83 8.62 3.97
CA PRO A 36 -1.03 7.37 3.26
C PRO A 36 -1.57 6.31 4.23
N VAL A 37 -2.70 5.72 3.88
CA VAL A 37 -3.32 4.61 4.60
C VAL A 37 -3.48 3.42 3.66
N GLY A 38 -3.11 2.23 4.13
CA GLY A 38 -3.17 1.05 3.30
C GLY A 38 -2.37 -0.11 3.87
N PHE A 39 -2.08 -1.07 3.00
CA PHE A 39 -1.35 -2.28 3.38
C PHE A 39 0.11 -2.18 2.95
N MET A 40 1.02 -2.55 3.85
CA MET A 40 2.40 -2.86 3.49
C MET A 40 2.42 -4.17 2.71
N CYS A 41 3.01 -4.13 1.52
CA CYS A 41 3.07 -5.22 0.56
C CYS A 41 4.54 -5.63 0.36
N SER A 42 4.80 -6.94 0.40
CA SER A 42 6.10 -7.53 0.04
C SER A 42 5.99 -8.18 -1.33
N TYR A 43 6.81 -7.72 -2.27
CA TYR A 43 6.82 -8.10 -3.67
C TYR A 43 8.23 -7.96 -4.26
N ALA A 44 8.77 -9.05 -4.81
CA ALA A 44 10.16 -9.09 -5.30
C ALA A 44 10.47 -8.03 -6.37
N GLN A 45 9.48 -7.62 -7.17
CA GLN A 45 9.62 -6.59 -8.21
C GLN A 45 9.11 -5.21 -7.76
N ALA A 46 9.01 -4.93 -6.45
CA ALA A 46 8.54 -3.64 -5.96
C ALA A 46 9.40 -2.47 -6.44
N SER A 47 10.70 -2.68 -6.66
CA SER A 47 11.61 -1.68 -7.23
C SER A 47 11.19 -1.20 -8.63
N GLU A 48 10.57 -2.07 -9.44
CA GLU A 48 10.09 -1.77 -10.79
C GLU A 48 8.77 -0.97 -10.77
N LEU A 49 8.06 -0.95 -9.65
CA LEU A 49 6.82 -0.20 -9.51
C LEU A 49 7.08 1.31 -9.44
N LYS A 50 6.39 2.08 -10.30
CA LYS A 50 6.44 3.54 -10.28
C LYS A 50 5.64 4.06 -9.08
N THR A 51 6.24 4.92 -8.26
CA THR A 51 5.54 5.66 -7.20
C THR A 51 4.33 6.40 -7.77
N ASP A 52 3.24 6.48 -7.00
CA ASP A 52 1.94 7.07 -7.37
C ASP A 52 1.18 6.37 -8.51
N SER A 53 1.72 5.27 -9.07
CA SER A 53 0.94 4.44 -10.00
C SER A 53 -0.11 3.62 -9.25
N TRP A 54 -1.29 3.50 -9.85
CA TRP A 54 -2.39 2.74 -9.28
C TRP A 54 -2.27 1.28 -9.67
N LYS A 55 -2.30 0.41 -8.66
CA LYS A 55 -2.16 -1.03 -8.83
C LYS A 55 -3.28 -1.75 -8.11
N LYS A 56 -3.74 -2.82 -8.74
CA LYS A 56 -4.56 -3.85 -8.11
C LYS A 56 -3.62 -4.91 -7.56
N VAL A 57 -3.63 -5.11 -6.25
CA VAL A 57 -2.77 -6.04 -5.53
C VAL A 57 -3.62 -7.18 -5.00
N THR A 58 -3.25 -8.41 -5.38
CA THR A 58 -3.82 -9.62 -4.77
C THR A 58 -2.75 -10.31 -3.96
N GLY A 59 -3.07 -10.70 -2.73
CA GLY A 59 -2.08 -11.30 -1.84
C GLY A 59 -2.69 -12.04 -0.66
N ILE A 60 -1.80 -12.55 0.19
CA ILE A 60 -2.15 -13.20 1.46
C ILE A 60 -1.70 -12.30 2.60
N ILE A 61 -2.62 -12.01 3.54
CA ILE A 61 -2.24 -11.37 4.80
C ILE A 61 -1.45 -12.38 5.63
N ASP A 62 -0.28 -11.93 6.07
CA ASP A 62 0.64 -12.62 6.95
C ASP A 62 1.21 -11.61 7.97
N GLN A 63 2.05 -12.07 8.87
CA GLN A 63 2.64 -11.25 9.93
C GLN A 63 4.16 -11.41 9.96
N LYS A 64 4.87 -10.32 10.25
CA LYS A 64 6.33 -10.33 10.41
C LYS A 64 6.75 -9.47 11.58
N GLN A 65 7.97 -9.70 12.08
CA GLN A 65 8.53 -8.88 13.14
C GLN A 65 9.25 -7.66 12.52
N CYS A 66 8.86 -6.46 12.94
CA CYS A 66 9.49 -5.18 12.59
C CYS A 66 9.69 -4.37 13.87
N ASP A 67 10.92 -3.94 14.14
CA ASP A 67 11.27 -3.12 15.31
C ASP A 67 10.72 -3.67 16.64
N GLY A 68 10.78 -5.00 16.81
CA GLY A 68 10.29 -5.70 17.99
C GLY A 68 8.77 -5.92 18.04
N ASN A 69 8.00 -5.35 17.10
CA ASN A 69 6.56 -5.50 17.00
C ASN A 69 6.17 -6.52 15.92
N ILE A 70 5.07 -7.25 16.14
CA ILE A 70 4.46 -8.08 15.10
C ILE A 70 3.53 -7.18 14.28
N VAL A 71 3.84 -7.01 13.00
CA VAL A 71 3.07 -6.18 12.08
C VAL A 71 2.45 -7.02 10.96
N PRO A 72 1.19 -6.77 10.58
CA PRO A 72 0.59 -7.42 9.43
C PRO A 72 1.20 -6.87 8.13
N TYR A 73 1.34 -7.73 7.15
CA TYR A 73 1.74 -7.37 5.80
C TYR A 73 1.05 -8.26 4.77
N VAL A 74 1.08 -7.84 3.52
CA VAL A 74 0.54 -8.59 2.39
C VAL A 74 1.69 -9.22 1.63
N LYS A 75 1.77 -10.55 1.65
CA LYS A 75 2.61 -11.30 0.73
C LYS A 75 1.94 -11.29 -0.64
N VAL A 76 2.51 -10.54 -1.58
CA VAL A 76 1.89 -10.29 -2.89
C VAL A 76 1.99 -11.52 -3.78
N LEU A 77 0.88 -11.84 -4.44
CA LEU A 77 0.79 -12.90 -5.44
C LEU A 77 0.75 -12.32 -6.86
N THR A 78 -0.04 -11.26 -7.07
CA THR A 78 -0.13 -10.55 -8.36
C THR A 78 -0.23 -9.05 -8.15
N VAL A 79 0.32 -8.31 -9.11
CA VAL A 79 0.20 -6.85 -9.25
C VAL A 79 -0.24 -6.56 -10.67
N GLU A 80 -1.38 -5.90 -10.81
CA GLU A 80 -1.97 -5.51 -12.10
C GLU A 80 -2.12 -3.99 -12.16
N ASP A 81 -2.10 -3.42 -13.37
CA ASP A 81 -2.46 -2.02 -13.55
C ASP A 81 -3.91 -1.78 -13.14
N ALA A 82 -4.15 -0.66 -12.46
CA ALA A 82 -5.48 -0.23 -12.08
C ALA A 82 -5.67 1.25 -12.40
N GLU A 83 -6.93 1.65 -12.55
CA GLU A 83 -7.28 3.05 -12.69
C GLU A 83 -7.35 3.73 -11.31
N LYS A 84 -7.05 5.03 -11.30
CA LYS A 84 -7.27 5.87 -10.13
C LYS A 84 -8.78 5.90 -9.81
N PRO A 85 -9.20 5.70 -8.56
CA PRO A 85 -10.61 5.78 -8.18
C PRO A 85 -11.14 7.21 -8.35
N ASP A 86 -12.42 7.34 -8.70
CA ASP A 86 -13.10 8.63 -8.85
C ASP A 86 -12.98 9.51 -7.60
N ASN A 87 -13.16 8.90 -6.44
CA ASN A 87 -12.86 9.51 -5.17
C ASN A 87 -11.39 9.25 -4.87
N GLU A 88 -10.56 10.29 -4.87
CA GLU A 88 -9.12 10.15 -4.59
C GLU A 88 -8.85 9.96 -3.10
N TYR A 89 -9.49 10.77 -2.26
CA TYR A 89 -9.26 10.81 -0.82
C TYR A 89 -10.24 9.95 -0.03
N ILE A 90 -9.76 9.43 1.09
CA ILE A 90 -10.59 8.80 2.12
C ILE A 90 -10.80 9.82 3.24
N TYR A 91 -12.04 9.94 3.71
CA TYR A 91 -12.36 10.72 4.90
C TYR A 91 -12.68 9.77 6.05
N PRO A 92 -12.16 10.03 7.27
CA PRO A 92 -12.35 9.14 8.42
C PRO A 92 -13.75 9.22 9.07
N TYR A 93 -14.65 10.08 8.59
CA TYR A 93 -15.99 10.32 9.14
C TYR A 93 -17.03 10.48 8.03
#